data_AF-A0A703WK10-F1
#
_entry.id   AF-A0A703WK10-F1
#
_cell.length_a   1.000
_cell.length_b   1.000
_cell.length_c   1.000
_cell.angle_alpha   90.00
_cell.angle_beta   90.00
_cell.angle_gamma   90.00
#
_symmetry.space_group_name_H-M   'P 1'
#
loop_
_entity.id
_entity.type
_entity.pdbx_description
1 polymer ?
#
loop_
_entity_poly.entity_id
_entity_poly.type
_entity_poly.pdbx_seq_one_letter_code
_entity_poly.pdbx_strand_id
1 'polypeptide(L)'
;MRLFAQLSWYFRREWRRYLGAVALLMLIAMLQLIPPKVVGIVVDGVTAQHFTPGRIAMWIGTIALIAVVVYLLRYVWRVLLFGASYQLAVELREDYYRQLSRQHPEFYQRHRTGDLIARATNDVDRVVFAAGEGVLTLVDSLVMGCAVLIVMSTQISWQLTLLALLPMPIMALMIKRYGDRLHDYFKLAQAAFSSLNDRTQESLTSIRMIKAFGLEDRQSSLFAADAEDTGKKNMRVARIDARFDPTIYIAIGMANLLAISGGSWMVVNGSLTLGELTSFMMYLGLMIWPMLALAWMFNIVERGSAAYSRIRAMLAEAPVVKDGEEPVPAGRGELTAAIREFCYPQTTHPALENVNFRLKPGQMLGICGPTGAGKSTILSL
;
A
#
# COMPACT_ATOMS: atom_id res chain seq x y z
N MET A 1 3.31 -13.13 -4.07
CA MET A 1 2.16 -13.77 -3.37
C MET A 1 2.42 -14.17 -1.91
N ARG A 2 3.59 -13.88 -1.30
CA ARG A 2 3.87 -14.27 0.11
C ARG A 2 2.88 -13.66 1.12
N LEU A 3 2.44 -12.40 0.91
CA LEU A 3 1.47 -11.74 1.77
C LEU A 3 0.12 -12.48 1.85
N PHE A 4 -0.44 -12.92 0.72
CA PHE A 4 -1.72 -13.63 0.71
C PHE A 4 -1.64 -14.98 1.42
N ALA A 5 -0.50 -15.67 1.32
CA ALA A 5 -0.24 -16.89 2.11
C ALA A 5 -0.11 -16.59 3.62
N GLN A 6 0.58 -15.50 3.97
CA GLN A 6 0.75 -15.04 5.35
C GLN A 6 -0.58 -14.62 6.01
N LEU A 7 -1.51 -14.07 5.24
CA LEU A 7 -2.86 -13.69 5.66
C LEU A 7 -3.91 -14.80 5.41
N SER A 8 -3.48 -16.01 5.05
CA SER A 8 -4.41 -17.10 4.70
C SER A 8 -5.37 -17.45 5.84
N TRP A 9 -4.95 -17.30 7.10
CA TRP A 9 -5.79 -17.47 8.28
C TRP A 9 -7.01 -16.52 8.24
N TYR A 10 -6.80 -15.27 7.86
CA TYR A 10 -7.84 -14.24 7.80
C TYR A 10 -8.76 -14.45 6.59
N PHE A 11 -8.17 -14.69 5.41
CA PHE A 11 -8.95 -14.97 4.21
C PHE A 11 -9.81 -16.23 4.35
N ARG A 12 -9.34 -17.25 5.08
CA ARG A 12 -10.13 -18.45 5.39
C ARG A 12 -11.30 -18.14 6.33
N ARG A 13 -11.14 -17.23 7.27
CA ARG A 13 -12.23 -16.82 8.18
C ARG A 13 -13.28 -15.98 7.46
N GLU A 14 -12.84 -14.96 6.71
CA GLU A 14 -13.70 -14.03 5.96
C GLU A 14 -14.02 -14.50 4.53
N TRP A 15 -13.84 -15.79 4.24
CA TRP A 15 -13.93 -16.33 2.88
C TRP A 15 -15.26 -16.02 2.19
N ARG A 16 -16.36 -15.95 2.94
CA ARG A 16 -17.70 -15.62 2.40
C ARG A 16 -17.75 -14.21 1.84
N ARG A 17 -17.14 -13.23 2.53
CA ARG A 17 -17.11 -11.82 2.07
C ARG A 17 -16.22 -11.67 0.86
N TYR A 18 -15.02 -12.25 0.90
CA TYR A 18 -14.09 -12.22 -0.23
C TYR A 18 -14.62 -12.97 -1.46
N LEU A 19 -15.16 -14.17 -1.29
CA LEU A 19 -15.76 -14.93 -2.38
C LEU A 19 -16.98 -14.21 -2.95
N GLY A 20 -17.84 -13.64 -2.10
CA GLY A 20 -18.98 -12.83 -2.53
C GLY A 20 -18.56 -11.61 -3.34
N ALA A 21 -17.55 -10.86 -2.87
CA ALA A 21 -17.01 -9.73 -3.61
C ALA A 21 -16.41 -10.16 -4.96
N VAL A 22 -15.63 -11.24 -4.99
CA VAL A 22 -15.02 -11.79 -6.20
C VAL A 22 -16.05 -12.28 -7.21
N ALA A 23 -17.12 -12.95 -6.75
CA ALA A 23 -18.23 -13.37 -7.61
C ALA A 23 -18.98 -12.17 -8.20
N LEU A 24 -19.21 -11.12 -7.40
CA LEU A 24 -19.83 -9.88 -7.89
C LEU A 24 -18.94 -9.14 -8.89
N LEU A 25 -17.62 -9.10 -8.65
CA LEU A 25 -16.65 -8.54 -9.61
C LEU A 25 -16.67 -9.30 -10.93
N MET A 26 -16.73 -10.64 -10.90
CA MET A 26 -16.91 -11.45 -12.11
C MET A 26 -18.20 -11.14 -12.84
N LEU A 27 -19.32 -11.03 -12.12
CA LEU A 27 -20.60 -10.67 -12.70
C LEU A 27 -20.55 -9.27 -13.34
N ILE A 28 -19.92 -8.30 -12.67
CA ILE A 28 -19.75 -6.94 -13.20
C ILE A 28 -18.89 -6.96 -14.46
N ALA A 29 -17.79 -7.71 -14.47
CA ALA A 29 -16.95 -7.83 -15.66
C ALA A 29 -17.77 -8.34 -16.84
N MET A 30 -18.58 -9.39 -16.65
CA MET A 30 -19.45 -9.93 -17.70
C MET A 30 -20.51 -8.91 -18.16
N LEU A 31 -21.15 -8.19 -17.23
CA LEU A 31 -22.13 -7.15 -17.57
C LEU A 31 -21.50 -5.98 -18.34
N GLN A 32 -20.26 -5.61 -18.02
CA GLN A 32 -19.54 -4.52 -18.70
C GLN A 32 -19.09 -4.87 -20.12
N LEU A 33 -19.11 -6.15 -20.50
CA LEU A 33 -18.85 -6.56 -21.87
C LEU A 33 -20.06 -6.36 -22.78
N ILE A 34 -21.26 -6.14 -22.22
CA ILE A 34 -22.50 -6.00 -23.00
C ILE A 34 -22.58 -4.64 -23.72
N PRO A 35 -22.34 -3.47 -23.07
CA PRO A 35 -22.50 -2.18 -23.73
C PRO A 35 -21.67 -2.02 -25.01
N PRO A 36 -20.38 -2.39 -25.09
CA PRO A 36 -19.62 -2.33 -26.33
C PRO A 36 -20.28 -3.13 -27.48
N LYS A 37 -20.73 -4.35 -27.19
CA LYS A 37 -21.42 -5.21 -28.16
C LYS A 37 -22.74 -4.62 -28.63
N VAL A 38 -23.52 -4.06 -27.71
CA VAL A 38 -24.78 -3.38 -28.04
C VAL A 38 -24.53 -2.18 -28.94
N VAL A 39 -23.49 -1.38 -28.66
CA VAL A 39 -23.11 -0.26 -29.51
C VAL A 39 -22.76 -0.75 -30.92
N GLY A 40 -22.00 -1.84 -31.06
CA GLY A 40 -21.73 -2.43 -32.37
C GLY A 40 -22.99 -2.82 -33.13
N ILE A 41 -23.90 -3.55 -32.49
CA ILE A 41 -25.17 -3.96 -33.10
C ILE A 41 -25.97 -2.74 -33.58
N VAL A 42 -26.05 -1.69 -32.76
CA VAL A 42 -26.75 -0.45 -33.10
C VAL A 42 -26.09 0.23 -34.30
N VAL A 43 -24.76 0.34 -34.32
CA VAL A 43 -24.01 0.93 -35.45
C VAL A 43 -24.26 0.15 -36.74
N ASP A 44 -24.19 -1.18 -36.70
CA ASP A 44 -24.43 -2.01 -37.89
C ASP A 44 -25.85 -1.86 -38.41
N GLY A 45 -26.87 -1.92 -37.55
CA GLY A 45 -28.25 -1.82 -38.03
C GLY A 45 -28.69 -0.41 -38.42
N VAL A 46 -28.03 0.65 -37.91
CA VAL A 46 -28.22 2.02 -38.42
C VAL A 46 -27.60 2.15 -39.81
N THR A 47 -26.39 1.63 -39.99
CA THR A 47 -25.68 1.64 -41.28
C THR A 47 -26.44 0.84 -42.34
N ALA A 48 -27.04 -0.28 -41.97
CA ALA A 48 -27.86 -1.12 -42.83
C ALA A 48 -29.32 -0.62 -43.01
N GLN A 49 -29.69 0.56 -42.48
CA GLN A 49 -31.04 1.16 -42.56
C GLN A 49 -32.18 0.26 -42.02
N HIS A 50 -31.87 -0.67 -41.11
CA HIS A 50 -32.81 -1.69 -40.63
C HIS A 50 -33.45 -1.39 -39.26
N PHE A 51 -33.08 -0.29 -38.59
CA PHE A 51 -33.60 0.03 -37.25
C PHE A 51 -34.73 1.07 -37.24
N THR A 52 -35.87 0.65 -36.69
CA THR A 52 -36.95 1.54 -36.24
C THR A 52 -36.53 2.28 -34.95
N PRO A 53 -36.93 3.55 -34.73
CA PRO A 53 -36.62 4.30 -33.50
C PRO A 53 -36.93 3.57 -32.20
N GLY A 54 -37.98 2.74 -32.17
CA GLY A 54 -38.35 1.93 -31.00
C GLY A 54 -37.29 0.89 -30.60
N ARG A 55 -36.58 0.27 -31.56
CA ARG A 55 -35.51 -0.69 -31.25
C ARG A 55 -34.26 0.01 -30.70
N ILE A 56 -33.97 1.22 -31.18
CA ILE A 56 -32.86 2.04 -30.65
C ILE A 56 -33.16 2.43 -29.19
N ALA A 57 -34.39 2.90 -28.91
CA ALA A 57 -34.83 3.21 -27.54
C ALA A 57 -34.74 1.99 -26.61
N MET A 58 -35.07 0.79 -27.09
CA MET A 58 -34.92 -0.46 -26.33
C MET A 58 -33.46 -0.76 -25.97
N TRP A 59 -32.52 -0.60 -26.90
CA TRP A 59 -31.08 -0.80 -26.65
C TRP A 59 -30.52 0.24 -25.67
N ILE A 60 -30.93 1.51 -25.81
CA ILE A 60 -30.57 2.58 -24.85
C ILE A 60 -31.11 2.25 -23.45
N GLY A 61 -32.38 1.83 -23.34
CA GLY A 61 -32.97 1.40 -22.08
C GLY A 61 -32.25 0.20 -21.47
N THR A 62 -31.78 -0.73 -22.30
CA THR A 62 -30.98 -1.88 -21.86
C THR A 62 -29.62 -1.44 -21.30
N ILE A 63 -28.92 -0.52 -21.97
CA ILE A 63 -27.65 0.04 -21.47
C ILE A 63 -27.88 0.79 -20.14
N ALA A 64 -28.96 1.58 -20.05
CA ALA A 64 -29.32 2.30 -18.82
C ALA A 64 -29.61 1.34 -17.65
N LEU A 65 -30.37 0.26 -17.91
CA LEU A 65 -30.63 -0.78 -16.92
C LEU A 65 -29.34 -1.46 -16.45
N ILE A 66 -28.46 -1.84 -17.39
CA ILE A 66 -27.15 -2.43 -17.07
C ILE A 66 -26.32 -1.46 -16.22
N ALA A 67 -26.31 -0.16 -16.54
CA ALA A 67 -25.58 0.84 -15.77
C ALA A 67 -26.07 0.91 -14.31
N VAL A 68 -27.39 0.90 -14.08
CA VAL A 68 -27.98 0.87 -12.73
C VAL A 68 -27.63 -0.42 -12.00
N VAL A 69 -27.75 -1.57 -12.66
CA VAL A 69 -27.40 -2.88 -12.06
C VAL A 69 -25.91 -2.92 -11.69
N VAL A 70 -25.02 -2.50 -12.59
CA VAL A 70 -23.57 -2.44 -12.34
C VAL A 70 -23.27 -1.48 -11.19
N TYR A 71 -23.96 -0.35 -11.07
CA TYR A 71 -23.80 0.58 -9.95
C TYR A 71 -24.16 -0.09 -8.62
N LEU A 72 -25.32 -0.76 -8.54
CA LEU A 72 -25.77 -1.45 -7.33
C LEU A 72 -24.81 -2.58 -6.94
N LEU A 73 -24.40 -3.41 -7.90
CA LEU A 73 -23.40 -4.45 -7.67
C LEU A 73 -22.08 -3.85 -7.20
N ARG A 74 -21.67 -2.70 -7.78
CA ARG A 74 -20.46 -1.97 -7.38
C ARG A 74 -20.49 -1.51 -5.94
N TYR A 75 -21.63 -1.00 -5.49
CA TYR A 75 -21.83 -0.65 -4.10
C TYR A 75 -21.69 -1.88 -3.18
N VAL A 76 -22.37 -2.99 -3.51
CA VAL A 76 -22.38 -4.19 -2.67
C VAL A 76 -21.00 -4.84 -2.56
N TRP A 77 -20.28 -5.07 -3.68
CA TRP A 77 -18.96 -5.68 -3.57
C TRP A 77 -17.97 -4.78 -2.85
N ARG A 78 -18.08 -3.45 -3.00
CA ARG A 78 -17.21 -2.49 -2.30
C ARG A 78 -17.42 -2.60 -0.79
N VAL A 79 -18.66 -2.67 -0.33
CA VAL A 79 -18.98 -2.88 1.09
C VAL A 79 -18.44 -4.23 1.58
N LEU A 80 -18.60 -5.31 0.80
CA LEU A 80 -18.11 -6.64 1.19
C LEU A 80 -16.57 -6.71 1.26
N LEU A 81 -15.89 -6.22 0.23
CA LEU A 81 -14.43 -6.31 0.11
C LEU A 81 -13.74 -5.36 1.09
N PHE A 82 -14.09 -4.07 1.06
CA PHE A 82 -13.44 -3.10 1.92
C PHE A 82 -13.89 -3.22 3.37
N GLY A 83 -15.15 -3.62 3.62
CA GLY A 83 -15.59 -3.98 4.96
C GLY A 83 -14.74 -5.10 5.55
N ALA A 84 -14.46 -6.15 4.78
CA ALA A 84 -13.57 -7.22 5.20
C ALA A 84 -12.12 -6.73 5.39
N SER A 85 -11.58 -5.87 4.52
CA SER A 85 -10.22 -5.34 4.72
C SER A 85 -10.12 -4.42 5.94
N TYR A 86 -11.14 -3.61 6.24
CA TYR A 86 -11.12 -2.73 7.41
C TYR A 86 -11.27 -3.51 8.72
N GLN A 87 -12.01 -4.61 8.72
CA GLN A 87 -12.08 -5.50 9.88
C GLN A 87 -10.70 -6.11 10.21
N LEU A 88 -9.88 -6.40 9.19
CA LEU A 88 -8.48 -6.81 9.40
C LEU A 88 -7.67 -5.71 10.09
N ALA A 89 -7.93 -4.45 9.76
CA ALA A 89 -7.27 -3.31 10.39
C ALA A 89 -7.55 -3.26 11.90
N VAL A 90 -8.82 -3.49 12.28
CA VAL A 90 -9.25 -3.50 13.68
C VAL A 90 -8.54 -4.60 14.45
N GLU A 91 -8.55 -5.82 13.92
CA GLU A 91 -7.93 -6.98 14.59
C GLU A 91 -6.41 -6.83 14.72
N LEU A 92 -5.73 -6.42 13.64
CA LEU A 92 -4.28 -6.19 13.70
C LEU A 92 -3.92 -5.10 14.72
N ARG A 93 -4.72 -4.04 14.83
CA ARG A 93 -4.50 -2.97 15.82
C ARG A 93 -4.79 -3.45 17.24
N GLU A 94 -5.83 -4.24 17.43
CA GLU A 94 -6.15 -4.81 18.74
C GLU A 94 -5.05 -5.75 19.22
N ASP A 95 -4.58 -6.66 18.36
CA ASP A 95 -3.48 -7.56 18.69
C ASP A 95 -2.18 -6.79 18.98
N TYR A 96 -1.89 -5.77 18.18
CA TYR A 96 -0.72 -4.91 18.40
C TYR A 96 -0.81 -4.15 19.73
N TYR A 97 -1.98 -3.59 20.03
CA TYR A 97 -2.23 -2.89 21.29
C TYR A 97 -2.14 -3.84 22.49
N ARG A 98 -2.72 -5.03 22.40
CA ARG A 98 -2.67 -6.06 23.44
C ARG A 98 -1.24 -6.53 23.67
N GLN A 99 -0.46 -6.69 22.61
CA GLN A 99 0.94 -7.05 22.71
C GLN A 99 1.74 -5.96 23.40
N LEU A 100 1.59 -4.69 22.99
CA LEU A 100 2.24 -3.56 23.63
C LEU A 100 1.88 -3.48 25.11
N SER A 101 0.61 -3.57 25.46
CA SER A 101 0.14 -3.44 26.85
C SER A 101 0.68 -4.51 27.80
N ARG A 102 1.20 -5.63 27.27
CA ARG A 102 1.85 -6.71 28.03
C ARG A 102 3.36 -6.58 28.12
N GLN A 103 3.97 -5.60 27.45
CA GLN A 103 5.42 -5.44 27.45
C GLN A 103 5.92 -4.77 28.74
N HIS A 104 7.09 -5.22 29.20
CA HIS A 104 7.79 -4.64 30.34
C HIS A 104 8.36 -3.24 29.99
N PRO A 105 8.51 -2.30 30.94
CA PRO A 105 9.12 -0.98 30.70
C PRO A 105 10.45 -1.00 29.93
N GLU A 106 11.28 -2.03 30.12
CA GLU A 106 12.54 -2.21 29.37
C GLU A 106 12.31 -2.26 27.84
N PHE A 107 11.23 -2.89 27.37
CA PHE A 107 10.88 -2.93 25.95
C PHE A 107 10.77 -1.53 25.35
N TYR A 108 10.16 -0.60 26.10
CA TYR A 108 9.96 0.80 25.70
C TYR A 108 11.21 1.66 25.80
N GLN A 109 12.23 1.21 26.55
CA GLN A 109 13.55 1.84 26.54
C GLN A 109 14.35 1.47 25.28
N ARG A 110 14.12 0.25 24.74
CA ARG A 110 14.78 -0.23 23.51
C ARG A 110 14.09 0.26 22.23
N HIS A 111 12.81 0.57 22.29
CA HIS A 111 12.01 0.96 21.13
C HIS A 111 11.52 2.40 21.24
N ARG A 112 11.73 3.18 20.18
CA ARG A 112 11.16 4.54 20.08
C ARG A 112 9.63 4.44 19.99
N THR A 113 8.92 5.17 20.85
CA THR A 113 7.45 5.20 20.86
C THR A 113 6.87 5.60 19.50
N GLY A 114 7.52 6.54 18.79
CA GLY A 114 7.11 6.94 17.44
C GLY A 114 7.16 5.79 16.42
N ASP A 115 8.16 4.92 16.50
CA ASP A 115 8.29 3.76 15.60
C ASP A 115 7.19 2.73 15.89
N LEU A 116 6.83 2.53 17.16
CA LEU A 116 5.74 1.64 17.57
C LEU A 116 4.38 2.17 17.07
N ILE A 117 4.13 3.47 17.20
CA ILE A 117 2.92 4.11 16.69
C ILE A 117 2.86 3.99 15.16
N ALA A 118 3.95 4.31 14.46
CA ALA A 118 4.01 4.23 13.00
C ALA A 118 3.77 2.80 12.48
N ARG A 119 4.19 1.77 13.22
CA ARG A 119 3.89 0.37 12.89
C ARG A 119 2.41 0.04 13.11
N ALA A 120 1.82 0.50 14.22
CA ALA A 120 0.41 0.30 14.54
C ALA A 120 -0.55 1.03 13.57
N THR A 121 -0.09 2.12 12.94
CA THR A 121 -0.87 2.91 12.00
C THR A 121 -0.49 2.61 10.55
N ASN A 122 0.63 3.17 10.08
CA ASN A 122 1.04 3.16 8.67
C ASN A 122 1.27 1.75 8.13
N ASP A 123 1.94 0.89 8.90
CA ASP A 123 2.18 -0.48 8.43
C ASP A 123 0.88 -1.30 8.42
N VAL A 124 0.00 -1.13 9.41
CA VAL A 124 -1.34 -1.76 9.37
C VAL A 124 -2.12 -1.29 8.16
N ASP A 125 -2.14 0.02 7.87
CA ASP A 125 -2.85 0.57 6.71
C ASP A 125 -2.31 0.02 5.39
N ARG A 126 -0.99 -0.20 5.27
CA ARG A 126 -0.40 -0.83 4.08
C ARG A 126 -0.84 -2.28 3.90
N VAL A 127 -0.98 -3.04 5.00
CA VAL A 127 -1.48 -4.41 4.96
C VAL A 127 -2.95 -4.44 4.55
N VAL A 128 -3.75 -3.55 5.13
CA VAL A 128 -5.18 -3.39 4.85
C VAL A 128 -5.42 -2.98 3.40
N PHE A 129 -4.64 -2.00 2.92
CA PHE A 129 -4.68 -1.57 1.52
C PHE A 129 -4.36 -2.73 0.57
N ALA A 130 -3.35 -3.55 0.89
CA ALA A 130 -3.05 -4.73 0.08
C ALA A 130 -4.13 -5.82 0.16
N ALA A 131 -4.81 -5.98 1.29
CA ALA A 131 -5.91 -6.94 1.46
C ALA A 131 -7.24 -6.48 0.82
N GLY A 132 -7.40 -5.17 0.57
CA GLY A 132 -8.54 -4.57 -0.13
C GLY A 132 -8.21 -4.29 -1.60
N GLU A 133 -7.51 -3.18 -1.86
CA GLU A 133 -7.12 -2.73 -3.21
C GLU A 133 -6.24 -3.75 -3.93
N GLY A 134 -5.31 -4.42 -3.23
CA GLY A 134 -4.48 -5.45 -3.87
C GLY A 134 -5.30 -6.64 -4.40
N VAL A 135 -6.33 -7.07 -3.66
CA VAL A 135 -7.25 -8.13 -4.08
C VAL A 135 -8.15 -7.63 -5.21
N LEU A 136 -8.72 -6.43 -5.08
CA LEU A 136 -9.53 -5.79 -6.12
C LEU A 136 -8.76 -5.74 -7.44
N THR A 137 -7.57 -5.15 -7.41
CA THR A 137 -6.73 -4.94 -8.59
C THR A 137 -6.35 -6.27 -9.23
N LEU A 138 -5.99 -7.29 -8.43
CA LEU A 138 -5.70 -8.63 -8.95
C LEU A 138 -6.90 -9.26 -9.66
N VAL A 139 -8.06 -9.26 -9.00
CA VAL A 139 -9.27 -9.91 -9.51
C VAL A 139 -9.81 -9.17 -10.72
N ASP A 140 -9.93 -7.85 -10.63
CA ASP A 140 -10.44 -7.01 -11.72
C ASP A 140 -9.53 -7.09 -12.94
N SER A 141 -8.21 -6.93 -12.78
CA SER A 141 -7.27 -7.01 -13.91
C SER A 141 -7.27 -8.38 -14.58
N LEU A 142 -7.31 -9.46 -13.79
CA LEU A 142 -7.29 -10.81 -14.33
C LEU A 142 -8.64 -11.16 -14.98
N VAL A 143 -9.74 -10.91 -14.28
CA VAL A 143 -11.08 -11.27 -14.76
C VAL A 143 -11.49 -10.39 -15.93
N MET A 144 -11.45 -9.06 -15.78
CA MET A 144 -11.79 -8.13 -16.86
C MET A 144 -10.81 -8.29 -18.03
N GLY A 145 -9.51 -8.31 -17.76
CA GLY A 145 -8.49 -8.45 -18.79
C GLY A 145 -8.63 -9.73 -19.60
N CYS A 146 -8.81 -10.88 -18.93
CA CYS A 146 -9.06 -12.15 -19.63
C CYS A 146 -10.40 -12.16 -20.36
N ALA A 147 -11.47 -11.65 -19.75
CA ALA A 147 -12.79 -11.66 -20.39
C ALA A 147 -12.85 -10.78 -21.63
N VAL A 148 -12.25 -9.57 -21.59
CA VAL A 148 -12.08 -8.69 -22.75
C VAL A 148 -11.24 -9.37 -23.83
N LEU A 149 -10.10 -9.96 -23.47
CA LEU A 149 -9.24 -10.71 -24.42
C LEU A 149 -9.98 -11.85 -25.11
N ILE A 150 -10.75 -12.64 -24.35
CA ILE A 150 -11.52 -13.77 -24.87
C ILE A 150 -12.58 -13.24 -25.84
N VAL A 151 -13.35 -12.20 -25.47
CA VAL A 151 -14.38 -11.64 -26.33
C VAL A 151 -13.79 -11.06 -27.61
N MET A 152 -12.73 -10.25 -27.54
CA MET A 152 -12.08 -9.67 -28.73
C MET A 152 -11.53 -10.76 -29.66
N SER A 153 -10.92 -11.81 -29.10
CA SER A 153 -10.29 -12.86 -29.90
C SER A 153 -11.29 -13.84 -30.51
N THR A 154 -12.37 -14.17 -29.80
CA THR A 154 -13.33 -15.20 -30.23
C THR A 154 -14.56 -14.65 -30.93
N GLN A 155 -15.03 -13.44 -30.59
CA GLN A 155 -16.25 -12.87 -31.14
C GLN A 155 -16.00 -11.80 -32.22
N ILE A 156 -14.77 -11.30 -32.36
CA ILE A 156 -14.44 -10.25 -33.33
C ILE A 156 -13.33 -10.72 -34.27
N SER A 157 -12.06 -10.66 -33.84
CA SER A 157 -10.92 -11.13 -34.62
C SER A 157 -9.70 -11.30 -33.74
N TRP A 158 -9.16 -12.52 -33.70
CA TRP A 158 -7.90 -12.80 -33.01
C TRP A 158 -6.71 -12.12 -33.70
N GLN A 159 -6.73 -11.97 -35.03
CA GLN A 159 -5.67 -11.29 -35.78
C GLN A 159 -5.60 -9.81 -35.42
N LEU A 160 -6.75 -9.14 -35.40
CA LEU A 160 -6.84 -7.72 -35.02
C LEU A 160 -6.48 -7.53 -33.54
N THR A 161 -6.90 -8.46 -32.67
CA THR A 161 -6.54 -8.44 -31.24
C THR A 161 -5.04 -8.50 -31.02
N LEU A 162 -4.35 -9.43 -31.70
CA LEU A 162 -2.90 -9.57 -31.61
C LEU A 162 -2.18 -8.31 -32.13
N LEU A 163 -2.64 -7.77 -33.25
CA LEU A 163 -2.08 -6.55 -33.85
C LEU A 163 -2.24 -5.35 -32.92
N ALA A 164 -3.44 -5.12 -32.37
CA ALA A 164 -3.74 -3.98 -31.51
C ALA A 164 -3.05 -4.05 -30.14
N LEU A 165 -2.80 -5.26 -29.63
CA LEU A 165 -2.14 -5.45 -28.33
C LEU A 165 -0.61 -5.41 -28.40
N LEU A 166 0.00 -5.44 -29.59
CA LEU A 166 1.45 -5.43 -29.77
C LEU A 166 2.18 -4.27 -29.03
N PRO A 167 1.64 -3.04 -28.94
CA PRO A 167 2.26 -1.96 -28.17
C PRO A 167 2.22 -2.16 -26.65
N MET A 168 1.28 -2.96 -26.12
CA MET A 168 1.07 -3.11 -24.67
C MET A 168 2.23 -3.80 -23.94
N PRO A 169 2.82 -4.91 -24.44
CA PRO A 169 4.04 -5.49 -23.86
C PRO A 169 5.24 -4.54 -23.84
N ILE A 170 5.39 -3.72 -24.89
CA ILE A 170 6.48 -2.73 -24.98
C ILE A 170 6.29 -1.66 -23.90
N MET A 171 5.05 -1.16 -23.75
CA MET A 171 4.67 -0.24 -22.68
C MET A 171 5.00 -0.82 -21.31
N ALA A 172 4.57 -2.06 -21.02
CA ALA A 172 4.83 -2.71 -19.74
C ALA A 172 6.33 -2.84 -19.43
N LEU A 173 7.16 -3.18 -20.42
CA LEU A 173 8.62 -3.26 -20.27
C LEU A 173 9.24 -1.89 -19.98
N MET A 174 8.79 -0.84 -20.67
CA MET A 174 9.27 0.53 -20.45
C MET A 174 8.86 1.05 -19.07
N ILE A 175 7.60 0.87 -18.67
CA ILE A 175 7.09 1.22 -17.35
C ILE A 175 7.90 0.53 -16.25
N LYS A 176 8.17 -0.77 -16.38
CA LYS A 176 9.00 -1.50 -15.43
C LYS A 176 10.39 -0.89 -15.30
N ARG A 177 11.05 -0.64 -16.44
CA ARG A 177 12.41 -0.03 -16.47
C ARG A 177 12.42 1.37 -15.87
N TYR A 178 11.37 2.17 -16.06
CA TYR A 178 11.24 3.48 -15.44
C TYR A 178 10.99 3.37 -13.94
N GLY A 179 10.16 2.43 -13.50
CA GLY A 179 9.90 2.15 -12.09
C GLY A 179 11.17 1.79 -11.32
N ASP A 180 11.98 0.89 -11.86
CA ASP A 180 13.26 0.49 -11.24
C ASP A 180 14.21 1.68 -11.09
N ARG A 181 14.35 2.49 -12.15
CA ARG A 181 15.18 3.72 -12.10
C ARG A 181 14.61 4.75 -11.14
N LEU A 182 13.29 4.94 -11.14
CA LEU A 182 12.61 5.91 -10.29
C LEU A 182 12.90 5.58 -8.81
N HIS A 183 12.83 4.30 -8.43
CA HIS A 183 13.15 3.84 -7.08
C HIS A 183 14.58 4.23 -6.65
N ASP A 184 15.57 4.02 -7.51
CA ASP A 184 16.97 4.33 -7.19
C ASP A 184 17.22 5.84 -7.07
N TYR A 185 16.70 6.65 -8.00
CA TYR A 185 16.82 8.10 -7.92
C TYR A 185 16.03 8.68 -6.75
N PHE A 186 14.88 8.10 -6.41
CA PHE A 186 14.10 8.53 -5.26
C PHE A 186 14.85 8.31 -3.95
N LYS A 187 15.55 7.18 -3.78
CA LYS A 187 16.43 6.96 -2.61
C LYS A 187 17.50 8.04 -2.49
N LEU A 188 18.17 8.39 -3.60
CA LEU A 188 19.21 9.42 -3.61
C LEU A 188 18.65 10.81 -3.26
N ALA A 189 17.47 11.15 -3.81
CA ALA A 189 16.79 12.41 -3.50
C ALA A 189 16.37 12.48 -2.03
N GLN A 190 15.82 11.39 -1.48
CA GLN A 190 15.43 11.30 -0.08
C GLN A 190 16.65 11.43 0.86
N ALA A 191 17.77 10.81 0.53
CA ALA A 191 19.01 10.93 1.30
C ALA A 191 19.55 12.37 1.30
N ALA A 192 19.52 13.06 0.16
CA ALA A 192 19.92 14.47 0.07
C ALA A 192 18.99 15.38 0.88
N PHE A 193 17.67 15.15 0.81
CA PHE A 193 16.69 15.87 1.61
C PHE A 193 16.91 15.66 3.12
N SER A 194 17.25 14.44 3.55
CA SER A 194 17.63 14.18 4.94
C SER A 194 18.85 15.00 5.37
N SER A 195 19.91 14.98 4.56
CA SER A 195 21.13 15.75 4.86
C SER A 195 20.88 17.26 4.91
N LEU A 196 20.03 17.80 4.04
CA LEU A 196 19.63 19.20 4.06
C LEU A 196 18.89 19.54 5.37
N ASN A 197 18.00 18.66 5.81
CA ASN A 197 17.24 18.84 7.05
C ASN A 197 18.16 18.75 8.29
N ASP A 198 19.09 17.80 8.31
CA ASP A 198 20.06 17.64 9.40
C ASP A 198 20.93 18.90 9.55
N ARG A 199 21.44 19.45 8.44
CA ARG A 199 22.20 20.71 8.45
C ARG A 199 21.35 21.89 8.91
N THR A 200 20.10 21.98 8.45
CA THR A 200 19.17 23.02 8.90
C THR A 200 18.97 22.97 10.41
N GLN A 201 18.79 21.77 10.96
CA GLN A 201 18.64 21.56 12.40
C GLN A 201 19.92 21.97 13.15
N GLU A 202 21.10 21.60 12.66
CA GLU A 202 22.39 21.99 13.23
C GLU A 202 22.56 23.52 13.25
N SER A 203 22.29 24.20 12.13
CA SER A 203 22.38 25.66 12.03
C SER A 203 21.40 26.37 12.96
N LEU A 204 20.15 25.90 13.05
CA LEU A 204 19.15 26.49 13.95
C LEU A 204 19.49 26.28 15.43
N THR A 205 20.01 25.11 15.78
CA THR A 205 20.44 24.81 17.17
C THR A 205 21.66 25.64 17.55
N SER A 206 22.57 25.86 16.59
CA SER A 206 23.83 26.59 16.78
C SER A 206 23.73 28.07 16.39
N ILE A 207 22.51 28.63 16.23
CA ILE A 207 22.31 29.97 15.67
C ILE A 207 23.01 31.07 16.49
N ARG A 208 23.08 30.91 17.81
CA ARG A 208 23.81 31.85 18.69
C ARG A 208 25.31 31.87 18.38
N MET A 209 25.92 30.72 18.13
CA MET A 209 27.33 30.60 17.77
C MET A 209 27.56 31.22 16.38
N ILE A 210 26.71 30.89 15.41
CA ILE A 210 26.81 31.43 14.04
C ILE A 210 26.80 32.96 14.04
N LYS A 211 25.87 33.57 14.80
CA LYS A 211 25.79 35.03 14.97
C LYS A 211 26.97 35.62 15.73
N ALA A 212 27.45 34.95 16.78
CA ALA A 212 28.58 35.43 17.57
C ALA A 212 29.89 35.49 16.76
N PHE A 213 30.05 34.63 15.76
CA PHE A 213 31.23 34.59 14.88
C PHE A 213 31.00 35.28 13.51
N GLY A 214 29.83 35.88 13.25
CA GLY A 214 29.53 36.56 11.98
C GLY A 214 29.55 35.62 10.77
N LEU A 215 29.10 34.37 10.93
CA LEU A 215 29.18 33.31 9.90
C LEU A 215 27.87 33.13 9.10
N GLU A 216 26.92 34.05 9.19
CA GLU A 216 25.60 33.94 8.58
C GLU A 216 25.67 33.72 7.06
N ASP A 217 26.45 34.51 6.34
CA ASP A 217 26.59 34.41 4.88
C ASP A 217 27.25 33.09 4.46
N ARG A 218 28.22 32.63 5.25
CA ARG A 218 28.86 31.32 5.03
C ARG A 218 27.85 30.18 5.22
N GLN A 219 27.03 30.24 6.27
CA GLN A 219 26.01 29.21 6.50
C GLN A 219 24.90 29.26 5.45
N SER A 220 24.51 30.46 5.04
CA SER A 220 23.54 30.68 3.96
C SER A 220 24.03 30.09 2.62
N SER A 221 25.30 30.31 2.26
CA SER A 221 25.88 29.72 1.04
C SER A 221 25.99 28.19 1.08
N LEU A 222 26.35 27.60 2.24
CA LEU A 222 26.37 26.15 2.41
C LEU A 222 24.97 25.55 2.27
N PHE A 223 23.97 26.14 2.91
CA PHE A 223 22.57 25.73 2.80
C PHE A 223 22.08 25.84 1.34
N ALA A 224 22.40 26.93 0.65
CA ALA A 224 22.04 27.11 -0.75
C ALA A 224 22.64 26.00 -1.65
N ALA A 225 23.91 25.61 -1.41
CA ALA A 225 24.55 24.53 -2.15
C ALA A 225 23.87 23.16 -1.93
N ASP A 226 23.50 22.85 -0.69
CA ASP A 226 22.79 21.59 -0.37
C ASP A 226 21.36 21.59 -0.92
N ALA A 227 20.69 22.74 -0.86
CA ALA A 227 19.36 22.92 -1.43
C ALA A 227 19.39 22.76 -2.96
N GLU A 228 20.42 23.27 -3.64
CA GLU A 228 20.61 23.11 -5.07
C GLU A 228 20.90 21.65 -5.45
N ASP A 229 21.78 20.94 -4.72
CA ASP A 229 22.02 19.50 -4.94
C ASP A 229 20.75 18.66 -4.73
N THR A 230 20.01 18.95 -3.65
CA THR A 230 18.72 18.32 -3.36
C THR A 230 17.72 18.59 -4.49
N GLY A 231 17.66 19.82 -4.99
CA GLY A 231 16.85 20.22 -6.14
C GLY A 231 17.23 19.45 -7.41
N LYS A 232 18.52 19.31 -7.72
CA LYS A 232 19.03 18.54 -8.87
C LYS A 232 18.64 17.07 -8.78
N LYS A 233 18.71 16.46 -7.59
CA LYS A 233 18.31 15.06 -7.38
C LYS A 233 16.80 14.87 -7.52
N ASN A 234 15.99 15.75 -6.95
CA ASN A 234 14.53 15.75 -7.14
C ASN A 234 14.14 15.96 -8.61
N MET A 235 14.85 16.82 -9.34
CA MET A 235 14.63 17.02 -10.77
C MET A 235 14.89 15.74 -11.58
N ARG A 236 15.86 14.90 -11.19
CA ARG A 236 16.08 13.60 -11.86
C ARG A 236 14.91 12.64 -11.63
N VAL A 237 14.33 12.63 -10.43
CA VAL A 237 13.11 11.88 -10.11
C VAL A 237 11.97 12.37 -11.01
N ALA A 238 11.71 13.68 -11.03
CA ALA A 238 10.65 14.28 -11.84
C ALA A 238 10.80 13.99 -13.35
N ARG A 239 12.03 13.99 -13.90
CA ARG A 239 12.28 13.63 -15.31
C ARG A 239 11.97 12.18 -15.65
N ILE A 240 12.05 11.26 -14.69
CA ILE A 240 11.71 9.85 -14.93
C ILE A 240 10.21 9.66 -14.79
N ASP A 241 9.63 10.27 -13.76
CA ASP A 241 8.18 10.29 -13.51
C ASP A 241 7.40 10.86 -14.72
N ALA A 242 7.87 11.98 -15.27
CA ALA A 242 7.27 12.62 -16.44
C ALA A 242 7.32 11.77 -17.74
N ARG A 243 8.02 10.62 -17.76
CA ARG A 243 8.05 9.71 -18.92
C ARG A 243 6.95 8.66 -18.90
N PHE A 244 6.29 8.43 -17.77
CA PHE A 244 5.22 7.42 -17.67
C PHE A 244 4.04 7.78 -18.56
N ASP A 245 3.45 8.98 -18.38
CA ASP A 245 2.26 9.39 -19.13
C ASP A 245 2.48 9.41 -20.65
N PRO A 246 3.56 10.02 -21.20
CA PRO A 246 3.81 9.98 -22.64
C PRO A 246 3.94 8.55 -23.18
N THR A 247 4.57 7.65 -22.44
CA THR A 247 4.75 6.25 -22.86
C THR A 247 3.41 5.52 -22.91
N ILE A 248 2.55 5.75 -21.91
CA ILE A 248 1.19 5.19 -21.86
C ILE A 248 0.36 5.72 -23.04
N TYR A 249 0.36 7.04 -23.27
CA TYR A 249 -0.41 7.63 -24.36
C TYR A 249 0.10 7.24 -25.75
N ILE A 250 1.41 7.11 -25.95
CA ILE A 250 1.98 6.60 -27.22
C ILE A 250 1.54 5.16 -27.45
N ALA A 251 1.59 4.30 -26.42
CA ALA A 251 1.16 2.91 -26.54
C ALA A 251 -0.34 2.79 -26.85
N ILE A 252 -1.19 3.55 -26.16
CA ILE A 252 -2.64 3.61 -26.42
C ILE A 252 -2.91 4.16 -27.82
N GLY A 253 -2.24 5.25 -28.20
CA GLY A 253 -2.37 5.86 -29.52
C GLY A 253 -1.96 4.90 -30.64
N MET A 254 -0.86 4.17 -30.46
CA MET A 254 -0.39 3.17 -31.41
C MET A 254 -1.33 1.95 -31.46
N ALA A 255 -1.83 1.49 -30.33
CA ALA A 255 -2.82 0.40 -30.26
C ALA A 255 -4.11 0.79 -31.01
N ASN A 256 -4.62 2.00 -30.78
CA ASN A 256 -5.77 2.54 -31.51
C ASN A 256 -5.48 2.71 -33.00
N LEU A 257 -4.31 3.23 -33.38
CA LEU A 257 -3.92 3.38 -34.78
C LEU A 257 -3.88 2.02 -35.50
N LEU A 258 -3.28 1.00 -34.88
CA LEU A 258 -3.21 -0.36 -35.40
C LEU A 258 -4.60 -1.01 -35.48
N ALA A 259 -5.45 -0.81 -34.46
CA ALA A 259 -6.82 -1.28 -34.44
C ALA A 259 -7.66 -0.65 -35.56
N ILE A 260 -7.59 0.67 -35.75
CA ILE A 260 -8.33 1.38 -36.80
C ILE A 260 -7.81 1.00 -38.18
N SER A 261 -6.49 1.02 -38.40
CA SER A 261 -5.91 0.73 -39.73
C SER A 261 -6.14 -0.72 -40.15
N GLY A 262 -5.81 -1.69 -39.28
CA GLY A 262 -6.07 -3.10 -39.52
C GLY A 262 -7.55 -3.43 -39.62
N GLY A 263 -8.35 -2.88 -38.70
CA GLY A 263 -9.80 -3.08 -38.67
C GLY A 263 -10.50 -2.48 -39.88
N SER A 264 -10.13 -1.27 -40.31
CA SER A 264 -10.70 -0.65 -41.51
C SER A 264 -10.39 -1.47 -42.77
N TRP A 265 -9.17 -2.00 -42.88
CA TRP A 265 -8.82 -2.90 -43.98
C TRP A 265 -9.66 -4.19 -43.96
N MET A 266 -9.91 -4.76 -42.79
CA MET A 266 -10.79 -5.94 -42.64
C MET A 266 -12.25 -5.63 -42.99
N VAL A 267 -12.74 -4.43 -42.64
CA VAL A 267 -14.08 -3.95 -43.00
C VAL A 267 -14.22 -3.80 -44.52
N VAL A 268 -13.23 -3.17 -45.18
CA VAL A 268 -13.24 -3.01 -46.65
C VAL A 268 -13.22 -4.36 -47.37
N ASN A 269 -12.50 -5.35 -46.83
CA ASN A 269 -12.47 -6.70 -47.37
C ASN A 269 -13.68 -7.58 -46.97
N GLY A 270 -14.65 -7.03 -46.24
CA GLY A 270 -15.86 -7.74 -45.82
C GLY A 270 -15.65 -8.84 -44.77
N SER A 271 -14.49 -8.86 -44.10
CA SER A 271 -14.21 -9.82 -43.02
C SER A 271 -14.62 -9.32 -41.63
N LEU A 272 -15.02 -8.04 -41.52
CA LEU A 272 -15.46 -7.39 -40.29
C LEU A 272 -16.56 -6.36 -40.60
N THR A 273 -17.49 -6.12 -39.70
CA THR A 273 -18.48 -5.04 -39.82
C THR A 273 -17.99 -3.73 -39.17
N LEU A 274 -18.64 -2.61 -39.50
CA LEU A 274 -18.33 -1.31 -38.88
C LEU A 274 -18.65 -1.33 -37.37
N GLY A 275 -19.74 -1.99 -36.99
CA GLY A 275 -20.16 -2.18 -35.62
C GLY A 275 -19.19 -3.09 -34.83
N GLU A 276 -18.66 -4.13 -35.46
CA GLU A 276 -17.61 -4.97 -34.87
C GLU A 276 -16.33 -4.16 -34.62
N LEU A 277 -15.90 -3.32 -35.56
CA LEU A 277 -14.76 -2.41 -35.37
C LEU A 277 -15.02 -1.43 -34.22
N THR A 278 -16.22 -0.86 -34.16
CA THR A 278 -16.60 0.09 -33.10
C THR A 278 -16.58 -0.59 -31.73
N SER A 279 -17.14 -1.80 -31.64
CA SER A 279 -17.11 -2.62 -30.42
C SER A 279 -15.69 -2.95 -30.00
N PHE A 280 -14.83 -3.30 -30.97
CA PHE A 280 -13.43 -3.60 -30.74
C PHE A 280 -12.67 -2.43 -30.12
N MET A 281 -12.88 -1.20 -30.62
CA MET A 281 -12.25 -0.01 -30.07
C MET A 281 -12.69 0.26 -28.62
N MET A 282 -13.97 0.03 -28.31
CA MET A 282 -14.48 0.17 -26.94
C MET A 282 -13.88 -0.91 -26.00
N TYR A 283 -13.79 -2.16 -26.45
CA TYR A 283 -13.13 -3.23 -25.70
C TYR A 283 -11.65 -2.95 -25.47
N LEU A 284 -10.96 -2.45 -26.49
CA LEU A 284 -9.56 -2.04 -26.38
C LEU A 284 -9.38 -0.95 -25.30
N GLY A 285 -10.33 -0.01 -25.20
CA GLY A 285 -10.37 0.98 -24.12
C GLY A 285 -10.50 0.35 -22.73
N LEU A 286 -11.36 -0.66 -22.58
CA LEU A 286 -11.53 -1.41 -21.32
C LEU A 286 -10.25 -2.20 -20.94
N MET A 287 -9.41 -2.55 -21.91
CA MET A 287 -8.17 -3.31 -21.71
C MET A 287 -7.02 -2.46 -21.13
N ILE A 288 -7.09 -1.13 -21.24
CA ILE A 288 -6.02 -0.23 -20.78
C ILE A 288 -5.81 -0.34 -19.27
N TRP A 289 -6.90 -0.31 -18.48
CA TRP A 289 -6.81 -0.32 -17.02
C TRP A 289 -6.25 -1.65 -16.48
N PRO A 290 -6.75 -2.85 -16.89
CA PRO A 290 -6.17 -4.14 -16.52
C PRO A 290 -4.66 -4.25 -16.77
N MET A 291 -4.15 -3.66 -17.85
CA MET A 291 -2.72 -3.69 -18.17
C MET A 291 -1.89 -2.85 -17.19
N LEU A 292 -2.36 -1.66 -16.81
CA LEU A 292 -1.68 -0.79 -15.84
C LEU A 292 -1.78 -1.35 -14.41
N ALA A 293 -2.95 -1.85 -14.08
CA ALA A 293 -3.33 -2.36 -12.77
C ALA A 293 -2.47 -3.56 -12.33
N LEU A 294 -2.09 -4.43 -13.26
CA LEU A 294 -1.21 -5.57 -12.95
C LEU A 294 0.14 -5.11 -12.37
N ALA A 295 0.74 -4.04 -12.92
CA ALA A 295 2.00 -3.49 -12.42
C ALA A 295 1.84 -2.85 -11.03
N TRP A 296 0.74 -2.10 -10.83
CA TRP A 296 0.40 -1.52 -9.53
C TRP A 296 0.15 -2.58 -8.46
N MET A 297 -0.55 -3.65 -8.81
CA MET A 297 -0.87 -4.75 -7.92
C MET A 297 0.40 -5.37 -7.30
N PHE A 298 1.44 -5.64 -8.10
CA PHE A 298 2.70 -6.17 -7.56
C PHE A 298 3.30 -5.25 -6.50
N ASN A 299 3.34 -3.96 -6.79
CA ASN A 299 3.92 -2.97 -5.91
C ASN A 299 3.10 -2.80 -4.60
N ILE A 300 1.77 -2.89 -4.67
CA ILE A 300 0.88 -2.88 -3.51
C ILE A 300 1.14 -4.11 -2.62
N VAL A 301 1.17 -5.30 -3.21
CA VAL A 301 1.34 -6.57 -2.49
C VAL A 301 2.73 -6.66 -1.85
N GLU A 302 3.78 -6.18 -2.52
CA GLU A 302 5.14 -6.14 -1.95
C GLU A 302 5.23 -5.21 -0.75
N ARG A 303 4.69 -3.98 -0.87
CA ARG A 303 4.67 -3.03 0.25
C ARG A 303 3.89 -3.56 1.44
N GLY A 304 2.72 -4.18 1.20
CA GLY A 304 1.94 -4.85 2.23
C GLY A 304 2.70 -6.01 2.88
N SER A 305 3.41 -6.84 2.10
CA SER A 305 4.20 -7.96 2.61
C SER A 305 5.33 -7.52 3.54
N ALA A 306 6.03 -6.45 3.19
CA ALA A 306 7.10 -5.90 4.02
C ALA A 306 6.54 -5.32 5.34
N ALA A 307 5.42 -4.60 5.27
CA ALA A 307 4.73 -4.06 6.44
C ALA A 307 4.23 -5.17 7.38
N TYR A 308 3.56 -6.19 6.84
CA TYR A 308 3.08 -7.33 7.64
C TYR A 308 4.22 -8.09 8.31
N SER A 309 5.37 -8.23 7.63
CA SER A 309 6.54 -8.90 8.20
C SER A 309 7.07 -8.16 9.44
N ARG A 310 7.06 -6.81 9.44
CA ARG A 310 7.44 -6.01 10.61
C ARG A 310 6.42 -6.08 11.74
N ILE A 311 5.13 -6.08 11.42
CA ILE A 311 4.06 -6.27 12.42
C ILE A 311 4.22 -7.62 13.09
N ARG A 312 4.36 -8.69 12.30
CA ARG A 312 4.53 -10.06 12.80
C ARG A 312 5.79 -10.22 13.66
N ALA A 313 6.89 -9.60 13.26
CA ALA A 313 8.12 -9.61 14.06
C ALA A 313 7.91 -8.99 15.45
N MET A 314 7.14 -7.90 15.55
CA MET A 314 6.82 -7.28 16.83
C MET A 314 5.83 -8.13 17.65
N LEU A 315 4.79 -8.68 17.01
CA LEU A 315 3.83 -9.57 17.68
C LEU A 315 4.47 -10.86 18.20
N ALA A 316 5.58 -11.30 17.60
CA ALA A 316 6.33 -12.48 18.02
C ALA A 316 7.32 -12.21 19.17
N GLU A 317 7.57 -10.96 19.54
CA GLU A 317 8.50 -10.62 20.62
C GLU A 317 7.86 -10.93 21.98
N ALA A 318 8.32 -12.00 22.64
CA ALA A 318 7.79 -12.41 23.93
C ALA A 318 8.07 -11.35 25.02
N PRO A 319 7.15 -11.17 26.00
CA PRO A 319 7.42 -10.33 27.17
C PRO A 319 8.70 -10.79 27.89
N VAL A 320 9.51 -9.82 28.31
CA VAL A 320 10.78 -10.07 29.01
C VAL A 320 10.55 -10.70 30.40
N VAL A 321 9.46 -10.30 31.07
CA VAL A 321 9.08 -10.82 32.38
C VAL A 321 7.84 -11.70 32.21
N LYS A 322 7.93 -12.92 32.75
CA LYS A 322 6.77 -13.81 32.91
C LYS A 322 6.23 -13.62 34.32
N ASP A 323 4.91 -13.56 34.44
CA ASP A 323 4.26 -13.58 35.74
C ASP A 323 4.61 -14.87 36.49
N GLY A 324 4.84 -14.77 37.80
CA GLY A 324 5.06 -15.92 38.67
C GLY A 324 3.76 -16.69 38.94
N GLU A 325 3.89 -17.96 39.31
CA GLU A 325 2.73 -18.81 39.67
C GLU A 325 2.33 -18.68 41.15
N GLU A 326 3.16 -18.02 41.95
CA GLU A 326 2.93 -17.91 43.40
C GLU A 326 1.90 -16.84 43.74
N PRO A 327 0.86 -17.18 44.53
CA PRO A 327 -0.11 -16.21 44.99
C PRO A 327 0.53 -15.27 46.02
N VAL A 328 0.20 -13.98 45.93
CA VAL A 328 0.64 -12.99 46.92
C VAL A 328 0.02 -13.33 48.29
N PRO A 329 0.84 -13.49 49.36
CA PRO A 329 0.32 -13.78 50.70
C PRO A 329 -0.63 -12.70 51.20
N ALA A 330 -1.68 -13.10 51.93
CA ALA A 330 -2.63 -12.15 52.52
C ALA A 330 -1.99 -11.37 53.69
N GLY A 331 -2.04 -10.03 53.63
CA GLY A 331 -1.57 -9.14 54.70
C GLY A 331 -0.42 -8.21 54.27
N ARG A 332 0.13 -7.45 55.23
CA ARG A 332 1.32 -6.62 54.99
C ARG A 332 2.58 -7.48 55.12
N GLY A 333 3.28 -7.71 54.02
CA GLY A 333 4.54 -8.44 54.00
C GLY A 333 5.74 -7.60 54.46
N GLU A 334 6.80 -8.27 54.90
CA GLU A 334 8.11 -7.67 55.09
C GLU A 334 8.83 -7.58 53.74
N LEU A 335 9.28 -6.39 53.34
CA LEU A 335 10.04 -6.21 52.11
C LEU A 335 11.53 -6.38 52.42
N THR A 336 12.19 -7.36 51.81
CA THR A 336 13.64 -7.53 51.89
C THR A 336 14.24 -7.38 50.51
N ALA A 337 15.12 -6.39 50.35
CA ALA A 337 15.90 -6.19 49.13
C ALA A 337 17.35 -6.60 49.40
N ALA A 338 17.87 -7.53 48.61
CA ALA A 338 19.24 -8.01 48.67
C ALA A 338 19.84 -8.03 47.26
N ILE A 339 20.16 -6.84 46.75
CA ILE A 339 20.65 -6.63 45.39
C ILE A 339 22.18 -6.65 45.42
N ARG A 340 22.78 -7.71 44.91
CA ARG A 340 24.24 -7.83 44.81
C ARG A 340 24.80 -6.85 43.79
N GLU A 341 24.21 -6.82 42.60
CA GLU A 341 24.62 -5.97 41.48
C GLU A 341 23.44 -5.81 40.52
N PHE A 342 23.21 -4.61 40.01
CA PHE A 342 22.24 -4.35 38.95
C PHE A 342 22.83 -3.40 37.90
N CYS A 343 22.83 -3.84 36.64
CA CYS A 343 23.29 -3.07 35.49
C CYS A 343 22.13 -2.90 34.50
N TYR A 344 21.94 -1.70 33.98
CA TYR A 344 21.03 -1.52 32.84
C TYR A 344 21.62 -2.19 31.58
N PRO A 345 20.79 -2.68 30.65
CA PRO A 345 21.25 -3.44 29.48
C PRO A 345 22.26 -2.71 28.57
N GLN A 346 22.31 -1.37 28.63
CA GLN A 346 23.17 -0.52 27.79
C GLN A 346 24.39 0.03 28.53
N THR A 347 24.61 -0.35 29.79
CA THR A 347 25.70 0.18 30.61
C THR A 347 26.55 -0.95 31.18
N THR A 348 27.86 -0.82 31.07
CA THR A 348 28.83 -1.72 31.71
C THR A 348 29.10 -1.37 33.17
N HIS A 349 28.68 -0.18 33.61
CA HIS A 349 28.81 0.24 35.00
C HIS A 349 27.54 -0.12 35.78
N PRO A 350 27.67 -0.74 36.95
CA PRO A 350 26.53 -1.08 37.78
C PRO A 350 25.85 0.18 38.32
N ALA A 351 24.53 0.21 38.17
CA ALA A 351 23.68 1.27 38.69
C ALA A 351 23.40 1.08 40.19
N LEU A 352 23.47 -0.17 40.68
CA LEU A 352 23.39 -0.52 42.10
C LEU A 352 24.42 -1.61 42.41
N GLU A 353 25.14 -1.47 43.51
CA GLU A 353 26.06 -2.47 44.04
C GLU A 353 25.77 -2.69 45.53
N ASN A 354 25.67 -3.96 45.95
CA ASN A 354 25.56 -4.40 47.34
C ASN A 354 24.48 -3.66 48.18
N VAL A 355 23.29 -3.45 47.61
CA VAL A 355 22.17 -2.80 48.29
C VAL A 355 21.39 -3.84 49.11
N ASN A 356 21.43 -3.69 50.44
CA ASN A 356 20.74 -4.58 51.37
C ASN A 356 19.91 -3.77 52.36
N PHE A 357 18.59 -3.94 52.34
CA PHE A 357 17.69 -3.35 53.33
C PHE A 357 16.46 -4.20 53.57
N ARG A 358 15.83 -3.97 54.72
CA ARG A 358 14.63 -4.69 55.18
C ARG A 358 13.64 -3.70 55.76
N LEU A 359 12.40 -3.73 55.27
CA LEU A 359 11.33 -2.82 55.65
C LEU A 359 10.16 -3.61 56.23
N LYS A 360 9.89 -3.39 57.52
CA LYS A 360 8.76 -4.04 58.21
C LYS A 360 7.45 -3.29 57.96
N PRO A 361 6.30 -3.97 58.08
CA PRO A 361 4.99 -3.32 57.97
C PRO A 361 4.86 -2.07 58.85
N GLY A 362 4.44 -0.95 58.24
CA GLY A 362 4.24 0.33 58.95
C GLY A 362 5.49 1.21 59.08
N GLN A 363 6.65 0.77 58.59
CA GLN A 363 7.86 1.59 58.53
C GLN A 363 7.92 2.41 57.22
N MET A 364 8.59 3.56 57.28
CA MET A 364 8.86 4.42 56.12
C MET A 364 10.38 4.45 55.88
N LEU A 365 10.80 4.20 54.64
CA LEU A 365 12.20 4.28 54.22
C LEU A 365 12.42 5.57 53.41
N GLY A 366 13.32 6.42 53.88
CA GLY A 366 13.79 7.59 53.13
C GLY A 366 15.08 7.27 52.36
N ILE A 367 15.10 7.48 51.05
CA ILE A 367 16.28 7.30 50.20
C ILE A 367 16.81 8.67 49.77
N CYS A 368 18.02 9.03 50.20
CA CYS A 368 18.66 10.31 49.90
C CYS A 368 20.04 10.10 49.27
N GLY A 369 20.46 11.06 48.44
CA GLY A 369 21.76 11.01 47.76
C GLY A 369 21.83 11.92 46.52
N PRO A 370 23.01 12.09 45.91
CA PRO A 370 23.21 12.96 44.76
C PRO A 370 22.45 12.49 43.51
N THR A 371 22.26 13.37 42.54
CA THR A 371 21.65 13.03 41.23
C THR A 371 22.47 11.93 40.56
N GLY A 372 21.79 10.90 40.04
CA GLY A 372 22.45 9.74 39.41
C GLY A 372 22.85 8.61 40.38
N ALA A 373 22.67 8.76 41.69
CA ALA A 373 23.03 7.72 42.69
C ALA A 373 22.11 6.46 42.70
N GLY A 374 21.36 6.17 41.64
CA GLY A 374 20.53 4.95 41.57
C GLY A 374 19.22 4.97 42.36
N LYS A 375 18.84 6.09 43.01
CA LYS A 375 17.61 6.18 43.84
C LYS A 375 16.34 5.76 43.09
N SER A 376 16.15 6.24 41.85
CA SER A 376 14.99 5.85 41.03
C SER A 376 15.06 4.39 40.58
N THR A 377 16.27 3.84 40.39
CA THR A 377 16.49 2.43 40.04
C THR A 377 16.05 1.51 41.17
N ILE A 378 16.32 1.87 42.43
CA ILE A 378 15.86 1.10 43.61
C ILE A 378 14.34 1.06 43.68
N LEU A 379 13.65 2.12 43.25
CA LEU A 379 12.19 2.19 43.25
C LEU A 379 11.54 1.46 42.06
N SER A 380 12.28 1.25 40.96
CA SER A 380 11.77 0.58 39.76
C SER A 380 11.89 -0.94 39.79
N LEU A 381 12.79 -1.46 40.64
CA LEU A 381 12.95 -2.88 40.94
C LEU A 381 11.97 -3.28 42.04
#